data_AF-A0A1W1CKF2-F1
#
_entry.id   AF-A0A1W1CKF2-F1
#
_cell.length_a   1.000
_cell.length_b   1.000
_cell.length_c   1.000
_cell.angle_alpha   90.00
_cell.angle_beta   90.00
_cell.angle_gamma   90.00
#
_symmetry.space_group_name_H-M   'P 1'
#
loop_
_entity.id
_entity.type
_entity.pdbx_description
1 polymer ?
#
loop_
_entity_poly.entity_id
_entity_poly.type
_entity_poly.pdbx_seq_one_letter_code
_entity_poly.pdbx_strand_id
1 'polypeptide(L)'
;MAMEELIKDFQSKNPDIQKIYLETIPPGQILKGQILKQGTINGIKTAQNPDLFASVNLGHLKKLKAKNIMDDYMIYTHNKLELMVAKGNPKNIKGPQDLANKSLVKSLPNPLTEGIFKFYGSAMLKKLGIYEEVTANKQCKGCWAILGETFFTKRHHRETPYLIENGKADLGIVWARTGKHAYNASRYLAYLTSDDAQNIYASYGFTKATDKDLTLKAIPQTTR
;
A
#
# COMPACT_ATOMS: atom_id res chain seq x y z
N MET A 1 11.90 2.15 9.92
CA MET A 1 10.62 2.25 9.18
C MET A 1 9.48 1.85 10.10
N ALA A 2 8.24 2.32 9.91
CA ALA A 2 7.08 1.89 10.69
C ALA A 2 7.02 0.36 10.92
N MET A 3 7.18 -0.45 9.87
CA MET A 3 7.16 -1.91 10.03
C MET A 3 8.40 -2.52 10.66
N GLU A 4 9.54 -1.86 10.55
CA GLU A 4 10.77 -2.28 11.21
C GLU A 4 10.68 -2.02 12.72
N GLU A 5 9.95 -0.97 13.11
CA GLU A 5 9.63 -0.58 14.48
C GLU A 5 8.57 -1.51 15.08
N LEU A 6 7.44 -1.70 14.39
CA LEU A 6 6.42 -2.69 14.74
C LEU A 6 6.98 -4.11 14.82
N ILE A 7 7.95 -4.49 13.97
CA ILE A 7 8.66 -5.78 14.07
C ILE A 7 9.56 -5.82 15.31
N LYS A 8 10.36 -4.78 15.58
CA LYS A 8 11.27 -4.76 16.74
C LYS A 8 10.50 -4.80 18.06
N ASP A 9 9.44 -4.00 18.19
CA ASP A 9 8.58 -3.97 19.37
C ASP A 9 7.76 -5.26 19.53
N PHE A 10 7.25 -5.82 18.42
CA PHE A 10 6.60 -7.12 18.46
C PHE A 10 7.57 -8.25 18.83
N GLN A 11 8.80 -8.29 18.28
CA GLN A 11 9.79 -9.32 18.62
C GLN A 11 10.36 -9.16 20.04
N SER A 12 10.54 -7.94 20.57
CA SER A 12 10.99 -7.75 21.95
C SER A 12 9.95 -8.25 22.96
N LYS A 13 8.66 -8.03 22.68
CA LYS A 13 7.52 -8.53 23.47
C LYS A 13 7.22 -10.02 23.25
N ASN A 14 7.84 -10.65 22.24
CA ASN A 14 7.59 -12.04 21.84
C ASN A 14 8.91 -12.72 21.40
N PRO A 15 9.87 -12.92 22.33
CA PRO A 15 11.25 -13.34 22.02
C PRO A 15 11.37 -14.78 21.48
N ASP A 16 10.31 -15.57 21.57
CA ASP A 16 10.18 -16.88 20.92
C ASP A 16 10.17 -16.76 19.37
N ILE A 17 9.85 -15.58 18.82
CA ILE A 17 9.76 -15.32 17.38
C ILE A 17 11.13 -14.92 16.82
N GLN A 18 12.00 -15.90 16.55
CA GLN A 18 13.37 -15.65 16.10
C GLN A 18 13.51 -14.92 14.75
N LYS A 19 12.55 -15.09 13.82
CA LYS A 19 12.64 -14.57 12.43
C LYS A 19 11.27 -14.14 11.89
N ILE A 20 11.23 -13.01 11.18
CA ILE A 20 10.04 -12.50 10.48
C ILE A 20 10.39 -12.17 9.02
N TYR A 21 9.64 -12.74 8.06
CA TYR A 21 9.80 -12.47 6.63
C TYR A 21 8.85 -11.35 6.17
N LEU A 22 9.39 -10.15 5.91
CA LEU A 22 8.62 -9.00 5.42
C LEU A 22 8.64 -8.91 3.89
N GLU A 23 7.45 -8.95 3.27
CA GLU A 23 7.26 -8.77 1.83
C GLU A 23 6.20 -7.70 1.60
N THR A 24 6.49 -6.73 0.71
CA THR A 24 5.72 -5.47 0.61
C THR A 24 5.43 -5.05 -0.84
N ILE A 25 5.32 -6.01 -1.76
CA ILE A 25 4.88 -5.78 -3.16
C ILE A 25 3.35 -5.58 -3.23
N PRO A 26 2.76 -5.14 -4.36
CA PRO A 26 1.32 -4.85 -4.42
C PRO A 26 0.47 -6.09 -4.12
N PRO A 27 -0.54 -6.02 -3.23
CA PRO A 27 -1.23 -7.23 -2.73
C PRO A 27 -2.02 -7.98 -3.80
N GLY A 28 -2.41 -7.31 -4.89
CA GLY A 28 -3.00 -7.98 -6.07
C GLY A 28 -2.01 -8.85 -6.86
N GLN A 29 -0.70 -8.58 -6.76
CA GLN A 29 0.35 -9.45 -7.29
C GLN A 29 0.57 -10.64 -6.36
N ILE A 30 0.67 -10.42 -5.04
CA ILE A 30 0.78 -11.49 -4.02
C ILE A 30 -0.40 -12.48 -4.15
N LEU A 31 -1.63 -11.97 -4.21
CA LEU A 31 -2.83 -12.80 -4.41
C LEU A 31 -2.71 -13.70 -5.66
N LYS A 32 -2.48 -13.11 -6.84
CA LYS A 32 -2.53 -13.83 -8.12
C LYS A 32 -1.29 -14.66 -8.44
N GLY A 33 -0.13 -14.25 -7.93
CA GLY A 33 1.18 -14.77 -8.33
C GLY A 33 1.97 -15.45 -7.21
N GLN A 34 1.43 -15.51 -5.99
CA GLN A 34 2.08 -16.17 -4.85
C GLN A 34 1.10 -17.00 -4.01
N ILE A 35 -0.11 -16.50 -3.70
CA ILE A 35 -1.10 -17.27 -2.90
C ILE A 35 -1.90 -18.25 -3.78
N LEU A 36 -2.31 -17.80 -4.97
CA LEU A 36 -3.09 -18.61 -5.92
C LEU A 36 -2.24 -19.32 -6.99
N LYS A 37 -0.91 -19.19 -6.91
CA LYS A 37 0.09 -19.79 -7.80
C LYS A 37 1.46 -19.67 -7.16
N GLN A 38 2.36 -20.64 -7.36
CA GLN A 38 3.75 -20.58 -6.90
C GLN A 38 4.47 -19.30 -7.36
N GLY A 39 4.79 -18.44 -6.40
CA GLY A 39 5.58 -17.22 -6.61
C GLY A 39 7.08 -17.48 -6.56
N THR A 40 7.85 -16.55 -7.13
CA THR A 40 9.31 -16.53 -7.06
C THR A 40 9.85 -15.11 -6.88
N ILE A 41 10.95 -14.98 -6.14
CA ILE A 41 11.76 -13.77 -6.02
C ILE A 41 13.20 -14.17 -6.32
N ASN A 42 13.83 -13.49 -7.29
CA ASN A 42 15.21 -13.78 -7.73
C ASN A 42 15.44 -15.28 -8.06
N GLY A 43 14.45 -15.95 -8.65
CA GLY A 43 14.46 -17.38 -8.96
C GLY A 43 14.07 -18.31 -7.79
N ILE A 44 14.20 -17.85 -6.54
CA ILE A 44 13.84 -18.63 -5.33
C ILE A 44 12.32 -18.67 -5.18
N LYS A 45 11.75 -19.86 -4.94
CA LYS A 45 10.31 -20.05 -4.66
C LYS A 45 9.94 -19.40 -3.33
N THR A 46 8.90 -18.58 -3.32
CA THR A 46 8.33 -18.00 -2.09
C THR A 46 7.24 -18.89 -1.49
N ALA A 47 6.97 -18.74 -0.19
CA ALA A 47 5.85 -19.41 0.47
C ALA A 47 4.51 -18.93 -0.12
N GLN A 48 3.59 -19.86 -0.38
CA GLN A 48 2.23 -19.59 -0.90
C GLN A 48 1.19 -19.41 0.21
N ASN A 49 1.56 -19.76 1.44
CA ASN A 49 0.77 -19.69 2.67
C ASN A 49 1.28 -18.53 3.56
N PRO A 50 1.08 -17.25 3.17
CA PRO A 50 1.49 -16.14 4.01
C PRO A 50 0.56 -16.02 5.20
N ASP A 51 1.09 -16.39 6.36
CA ASP A 51 0.73 -15.94 7.69
C ASP A 51 -0.35 -14.80 7.71
N LEU A 52 0.03 -13.56 7.37
CA LEU A 52 -0.88 -12.42 7.23
C LEU A 52 -0.83 -11.90 5.79
N PHE A 53 -2.01 -11.71 5.19
CA PHE A 53 -2.20 -11.03 3.93
C PHE A 53 -2.93 -9.69 4.12
N ALA A 54 -2.16 -8.62 4.34
CA ALA A 54 -2.69 -7.27 4.39
C ALA A 54 -3.11 -6.77 2.99
N SER A 55 -4.31 -6.21 2.85
CA SER A 55 -4.85 -5.79 1.55
C SER A 55 -5.69 -4.51 1.63
N VAL A 56 -5.43 -3.55 0.74
CA VAL A 56 -6.23 -2.32 0.56
C VAL A 56 -7.50 -2.53 -0.28
N ASN A 57 -7.99 -3.77 -0.42
CA ASN A 57 -9.20 -4.08 -1.18
C ASN A 57 -9.85 -5.37 -0.64
N LEU A 58 -11.05 -5.25 -0.06
CA LEU A 58 -11.82 -6.36 0.50
C LEU A 58 -12.13 -7.44 -0.55
N GLY A 59 -12.27 -7.07 -1.83
CA GLY A 59 -12.45 -7.98 -2.96
C GLY A 59 -11.24 -8.87 -3.28
N HIS A 60 -10.07 -8.64 -2.67
CA HIS A 60 -9.01 -9.65 -2.61
C HIS A 60 -9.31 -10.71 -1.56
N LEU A 61 -9.73 -10.30 -0.35
CA LEU A 61 -10.05 -11.22 0.75
C LEU A 61 -11.25 -12.10 0.41
N LYS A 62 -12.30 -11.53 -0.21
CA LYS A 62 -13.46 -12.30 -0.73
C LYS A 62 -13.06 -13.43 -1.68
N LYS A 63 -11.96 -13.27 -2.45
CA LYS A 63 -11.46 -14.28 -3.40
C LYS A 63 -10.63 -15.38 -2.73
N LEU A 64 -10.12 -15.13 -1.52
CA LEU A 64 -9.52 -16.15 -0.66
C LEU A 64 -10.61 -16.92 0.11
N LYS A 65 -11.62 -16.22 0.63
CA LYS A 65 -12.82 -16.82 1.25
C LYS A 65 -13.55 -17.75 0.30
N ALA A 66 -13.82 -17.31 -0.94
CA ALA A 66 -14.42 -18.13 -2.01
C ALA A 66 -13.54 -19.31 -2.51
N LYS A 67 -12.38 -19.53 -1.89
CA LYS A 67 -11.48 -20.66 -2.12
C LYS A 67 -11.14 -21.44 -0.84
N ASN A 68 -11.76 -21.10 0.30
CA ASN A 68 -11.48 -21.65 1.63
C ASN A 68 -10.00 -21.48 2.05
N ILE A 69 -9.38 -20.34 1.70
CA ILE A 69 -7.98 -20.01 2.03
C ILE A 69 -7.88 -19.01 3.21
N MET A 70 -8.94 -18.23 3.47
CA MET A 70 -8.94 -17.19 4.50
C MET A 70 -10.37 -16.88 4.91
N ASP A 71 -10.64 -16.84 6.22
CA ASP A 71 -12.01 -16.78 6.74
C ASP A 71 -12.44 -15.41 7.30
N ASP A 72 -11.53 -14.71 7.95
CA ASP A 72 -11.77 -13.48 8.73
C ASP A 72 -10.80 -12.35 8.36
N TYR A 73 -11.16 -11.12 8.72
CA TYR A 73 -10.33 -9.92 8.54
C TYR A 73 -10.49 -8.91 9.68
N MET A 74 -9.54 -7.97 9.77
CA MET A 74 -9.55 -6.84 10.70
C MET A 74 -9.17 -5.56 9.94
N ILE A 75 -9.69 -4.40 10.37
CA ILE A 75 -9.21 -3.11 9.91
C ILE A 75 -8.21 -2.60 10.96
N TYR A 76 -6.92 -2.83 10.72
CA TYR A 76 -5.87 -2.57 11.71
C TYR A 76 -5.35 -1.11 11.72
N THR A 77 -5.64 -0.34 10.67
CA THR A 77 -5.26 1.07 10.52
C THR A 77 -6.02 1.72 9.35
N HIS A 78 -6.15 3.04 9.34
CA HIS A 78 -6.67 3.81 8.21
C HIS A 78 -5.58 4.69 7.59
N ASN A 79 -5.52 4.72 6.26
CA ASN A 79 -4.49 5.44 5.48
C ASN A 79 -5.14 6.38 4.47
N LYS A 80 -4.46 7.48 4.16
CA LYS A 80 -4.90 8.54 3.24
C LYS A 80 -3.92 8.63 2.06
N LEU A 81 -4.36 9.13 0.91
CA LEU A 81 -3.42 9.49 -0.15
C LEU A 81 -2.64 10.73 0.28
N GLU A 82 -1.31 10.67 0.20
CA GLU A 82 -0.45 11.84 0.39
C GLU A 82 0.23 12.23 -0.93
N LEU A 83 0.43 13.54 -1.10
CA LEU A 83 1.16 14.14 -2.21
C LEU A 83 2.59 14.43 -1.73
N MET A 84 3.50 13.52 -2.01
CA MET A 84 4.92 13.68 -1.67
C MET A 84 5.56 14.71 -2.59
N VAL A 85 6.41 15.56 -2.04
CA VAL A 85 7.18 16.63 -2.73
C VAL A 85 8.60 16.69 -2.19
N ALA A 86 9.51 17.36 -2.89
CA ALA A 86 10.87 17.60 -2.40
C ALA A 86 10.90 18.43 -1.09
N LYS A 87 11.90 18.20 -0.24
CA LYS A 87 12.07 18.92 1.04
C LYS A 87 12.11 20.44 0.81
N GLY A 88 11.34 21.19 1.61
CA GLY A 88 11.19 22.63 1.46
C GLY A 88 10.18 23.06 0.40
N ASN A 89 9.57 22.14 -0.34
CA ASN A 89 8.56 22.39 -1.38
C ASN A 89 8.98 23.48 -2.41
N PRO A 90 10.13 23.30 -3.10
CA PRO A 90 10.71 24.32 -4.00
C PRO A 90 9.83 24.65 -5.23
N LYS A 91 8.84 23.81 -5.54
CA LYS A 91 7.84 24.04 -6.59
C LYS A 91 6.55 24.69 -6.07
N ASN A 92 6.48 25.03 -4.77
CA ASN A 92 5.36 25.71 -4.13
C ASN A 92 4.00 24.98 -4.23
N ILE A 93 4.03 23.64 -4.29
CA ILE A 93 2.86 22.76 -4.44
C ILE A 93 1.87 23.02 -3.31
N LYS A 94 0.58 23.20 -3.63
CA LYS A 94 -0.50 23.51 -2.70
C LYS A 94 -1.44 22.32 -2.48
N GLY A 95 -1.63 21.45 -3.46
CA GLY A 95 -2.52 20.30 -3.32
C GLY A 95 -2.66 19.41 -4.55
N PRO A 96 -3.60 18.44 -4.52
CA PRO A 96 -3.79 17.47 -5.59
C PRO A 96 -4.06 18.05 -6.99
N GLN A 97 -4.62 19.26 -7.06
CA GLN A 97 -4.85 19.99 -8.31
C GLN A 97 -3.54 20.30 -9.06
N ASP A 98 -2.42 20.49 -8.37
CA ASP A 98 -1.11 20.76 -9.00
C ASP A 98 -0.61 19.57 -9.84
N LEU A 99 -1.20 18.37 -9.70
CA LEU A 99 -0.90 17.25 -10.59
C LEU A 99 -1.24 17.57 -12.06
N ALA A 100 -2.18 18.49 -12.32
CA ALA A 100 -2.51 18.98 -13.67
C ALA A 100 -1.51 20.02 -14.21
N ASN A 101 -0.60 20.54 -13.39
CA ASN A 101 0.38 21.53 -13.84
C ASN A 101 1.40 20.86 -14.79
N LYS A 102 1.44 21.37 -16.03
CA LYS A 102 2.26 20.83 -17.13
C LYS A 102 3.75 21.16 -17.01
N SER A 103 4.10 22.17 -16.20
CA SER A 103 5.49 22.51 -15.86
C SER A 103 6.08 21.67 -14.72
N LEU A 104 5.35 20.66 -14.24
CA LEU A 104 5.79 19.72 -13.20
C LEU A 104 5.90 18.28 -13.73
N VAL A 105 6.82 17.53 -13.14
CA VAL A 105 7.02 16.09 -13.43
C VAL A 105 6.36 15.24 -12.34
N LYS A 106 5.28 14.55 -12.68
CA LYS A 106 4.42 13.75 -11.80
C LYS A 106 4.88 12.29 -11.74
N SER A 107 5.17 11.78 -10.55
CA SER A 107 5.38 10.34 -10.31
C SER A 107 4.09 9.69 -9.77
N LEU A 108 3.46 8.83 -10.56
CA LEU A 108 2.19 8.18 -10.20
C LEU A 108 2.35 6.66 -10.06
N PRO A 109 1.67 6.00 -9.10
CA PRO A 109 1.63 4.55 -9.05
C PRO A 109 0.94 3.97 -10.29
N ASN A 110 1.40 2.85 -10.85
CA ASN A 110 0.82 2.34 -12.10
C ASN A 110 -0.63 1.81 -11.93
N PRO A 111 -1.58 2.20 -12.81
CA PRO A 111 -2.99 1.80 -12.72
C PRO A 111 -3.22 0.30 -12.96
N LEU A 112 -2.26 -0.39 -13.59
CA LEU A 112 -2.38 -1.80 -13.90
C LEU A 112 -2.33 -2.68 -12.65
N THR A 113 -1.34 -2.46 -11.77
CA THR A 113 -1.04 -3.39 -10.66
C THR A 113 -1.09 -2.77 -9.26
N GLU A 114 -1.02 -1.44 -9.13
CA GLU A 114 -0.94 -0.79 -7.82
C GLU A 114 -2.31 -0.32 -7.30
N GLY A 115 -2.78 -0.96 -6.23
CA GLY A 115 -4.09 -0.66 -5.63
C GLY A 115 -4.27 0.80 -5.20
N ILE A 116 -3.19 1.47 -4.79
CA ILE A 116 -3.19 2.90 -4.44
C ILE A 116 -3.78 3.76 -5.57
N PHE A 117 -3.30 3.62 -6.81
CA PHE A 117 -3.80 4.41 -7.94
C PHE A 117 -4.99 3.75 -8.62
N LYS A 118 -5.00 2.42 -8.70
CA LYS A 118 -6.09 1.65 -9.34
C LYS A 118 -7.44 1.82 -8.64
N PHE A 119 -7.46 2.02 -7.32
CA PHE A 119 -8.71 2.14 -6.56
C PHE A 119 -8.94 3.56 -5.99
N TYR A 120 -7.88 4.27 -5.58
CA TYR A 120 -8.02 5.56 -4.89
C TYR A 120 -7.51 6.74 -5.75
N GLY A 121 -6.27 6.69 -6.25
CA GLY A 121 -5.66 7.81 -6.98
C GLY A 121 -6.40 8.17 -8.27
N SER A 122 -6.79 7.18 -9.07
CA SER A 122 -7.60 7.40 -10.28
C SER A 122 -9.01 7.92 -9.96
N ALA A 123 -9.64 7.45 -8.87
CA ALA A 123 -10.94 7.95 -8.42
C ALA A 123 -10.85 9.40 -7.91
N MET A 124 -9.76 9.74 -7.21
CA MET A 124 -9.45 11.11 -6.76
C MET A 124 -9.24 12.04 -7.96
N LEU A 125 -8.39 11.69 -8.92
CA LEU A 125 -8.19 12.50 -10.13
C LEU A 125 -9.48 12.66 -10.96
N LYS A 126 -10.35 11.64 -11.00
CA LYS A 126 -11.67 11.74 -11.65
C LYS A 126 -12.61 12.69 -10.91
N LYS A 127 -12.66 12.62 -9.57
CA LYS A 127 -13.44 13.56 -8.75
C LYS A 127 -12.96 15.02 -8.89
N LEU A 128 -11.68 15.21 -9.20
CA LEU A 128 -11.08 16.52 -9.48
C LEU A 128 -11.21 16.97 -10.95
N GLY A 129 -11.79 16.16 -11.85
CA GLY A 129 -11.90 16.44 -13.28
C GLY A 129 -10.62 16.26 -14.11
N ILE A 130 -9.45 16.16 -13.47
CA ILE A 130 -8.12 16.18 -14.11
C ILE A 130 -7.59 14.81 -14.56
N TYR A 131 -8.36 13.72 -14.46
CA TYR A 131 -7.87 12.37 -14.78
C TYR A 131 -7.31 12.23 -16.20
N GLU A 132 -8.00 12.78 -17.20
CA GLU A 132 -7.55 12.71 -18.59
C GLU A 132 -6.30 13.56 -18.82
N GLU A 133 -6.31 14.83 -18.39
CA GLU A 133 -5.17 15.74 -18.52
C GLU A 133 -3.90 15.20 -17.84
N VAL A 134 -4.02 14.58 -16.67
CA VAL A 134 -2.86 14.06 -15.93
C VAL A 134 -2.33 12.74 -16.52
N THR A 135 -3.19 11.91 -17.14
CA THR A 135 -2.82 10.53 -17.52
C THR A 135 -2.85 10.24 -19.02
N ALA A 136 -3.34 11.15 -19.86
CA ALA A 136 -3.72 10.89 -21.25
C ALA A 136 -4.56 9.60 -21.42
N ASN A 137 -5.43 9.32 -20.43
CA ASN A 137 -6.19 8.07 -20.26
C ASN A 137 -5.36 6.75 -20.29
N LYS A 138 -4.02 6.84 -20.28
CA LYS A 138 -3.11 5.73 -20.61
C LYS A 138 -3.00 4.71 -19.47
N GLN A 139 -2.82 3.43 -19.83
CA GLN A 139 -2.83 2.31 -18.89
C GLN A 139 -1.57 1.43 -19.06
N CYS A 140 -0.45 1.86 -18.48
CA CYS A 140 0.82 1.11 -18.53
C CYS A 140 1.56 1.15 -17.17
N LYS A 141 2.74 0.52 -17.10
CA LYS A 141 3.65 0.51 -15.93
C LYS A 141 5.09 0.74 -16.40
N GLY A 142 5.90 1.42 -15.59
CA GLY A 142 7.29 1.75 -15.92
C GLY A 142 7.41 2.57 -17.20
N CYS A 143 6.52 3.55 -17.37
CA CYS A 143 6.25 4.21 -18.64
C CYS A 143 5.87 5.68 -18.42
N TRP A 144 6.11 6.51 -19.43
CA TRP A 144 5.48 7.84 -19.48
C TRP A 144 4.02 7.71 -19.91
N ALA A 145 3.11 8.21 -19.09
CA ALA A 145 1.74 8.49 -19.48
C ALA A 145 1.74 9.61 -20.53
N ILE A 146 2.33 10.75 -20.15
CA ILE A 146 2.67 11.91 -21.00
C ILE A 146 4.19 12.09 -20.88
N LEU A 147 4.90 12.18 -22.01
CA LEU A 147 6.37 12.20 -22.04
C LEU A 147 6.92 13.46 -21.37
N GLY A 148 7.85 13.30 -20.41
CA GLY A 148 8.42 14.39 -19.61
C GLY A 148 7.51 14.89 -18.48
N GLU A 149 6.20 14.62 -18.53
CA GLU A 149 5.22 15.16 -17.59
C GLU A 149 4.72 14.17 -16.53
N THR A 150 4.31 12.96 -16.90
CA THR A 150 3.70 12.00 -15.97
C THR A 150 4.28 10.61 -16.17
N PHE A 151 5.00 10.10 -15.17
CA PHE A 151 5.59 8.77 -15.17
C PHE A 151 4.81 7.81 -14.27
N PHE A 152 4.37 6.68 -14.83
CA PHE A 152 3.85 5.55 -14.05
C PHE A 152 4.99 4.62 -13.61
N THR A 153 5.11 4.39 -12.31
CA THR A 153 6.08 3.48 -11.66
C THR A 153 6.13 2.08 -12.28
N LYS A 154 7.29 1.42 -12.18
CA LYS A 154 7.56 0.10 -12.79
C LYS A 154 7.13 -1.08 -11.91
N ARG A 155 7.28 -0.95 -10.59
CA ARG A 155 7.15 -2.00 -9.57
C ARG A 155 6.28 -1.54 -8.39
N HIS A 156 6.51 -0.34 -7.85
CA HIS A 156 5.82 0.19 -6.67
C HIS A 156 5.97 1.72 -6.53
N HIS A 157 4.98 2.42 -5.97
CA HIS A 157 5.04 3.84 -5.52
C HIS A 157 6.10 4.16 -4.46
N ARG A 158 6.95 3.20 -4.07
CA ARG A 158 8.18 3.47 -3.31
C ARG A 158 9.36 3.82 -4.21
N GLU A 159 9.16 3.84 -5.53
CA GLU A 159 10.02 4.53 -6.51
C GLU A 159 9.91 6.06 -6.42
N THR A 160 8.76 6.60 -6.01
CA THR A 160 8.46 8.03 -5.98
C THR A 160 9.43 8.86 -5.11
N PRO A 161 9.82 8.47 -3.88
CA PRO A 161 10.82 9.20 -3.11
C PRO A 161 12.16 9.30 -3.86
N TYR A 162 12.68 8.18 -4.38
CA TYR A 162 13.94 8.13 -5.14
C TYR A 162 13.87 9.00 -6.40
N LEU A 163 12.75 9.01 -7.12
CA LEU A 163 12.55 9.87 -8.29
C LEU A 163 12.59 11.36 -7.90
N ILE A 164 12.00 11.74 -6.78
CA ILE A 164 12.02 13.13 -6.27
C ILE A 164 13.42 13.53 -5.78
N GLU A 165 14.07 12.67 -4.99
CA GLU A 165 15.44 12.86 -4.48
C GLU A 165 16.49 13.00 -5.61
N ASN A 166 16.22 12.43 -6.78
CA ASN A 166 17.10 12.48 -7.95
C ASN A 166 16.65 13.52 -9.01
N GLY A 167 15.70 14.41 -8.70
CA GLY A 167 15.22 15.44 -9.64
C GLY A 167 14.48 14.92 -10.87
N LYS A 168 13.98 13.69 -10.82
CA LYS A 168 13.23 12.99 -11.90
C LYS A 168 11.72 13.04 -11.72
N ALA A 169 11.25 13.63 -10.61
CA ALA A 169 9.88 14.00 -10.34
C ALA A 169 9.86 15.19 -9.37
N ASP A 170 8.87 16.07 -9.47
CA ASP A 170 8.63 17.17 -8.53
C ASP A 170 7.70 16.75 -7.39
N LEU A 171 6.72 15.89 -7.73
CA LEU A 171 5.67 15.44 -6.83
C LEU A 171 5.13 14.04 -7.21
N GLY A 172 4.48 13.35 -6.27
CA GLY A 172 3.84 12.07 -6.55
C GLY A 172 2.93 11.52 -5.46
N ILE A 173 2.08 10.55 -5.82
CA ILE A 173 1.05 9.98 -4.92
C ILE A 173 1.60 8.77 -4.17
N VAL A 174 1.55 8.80 -2.84
CA VAL A 174 2.07 7.73 -1.95
C VAL A 174 1.10 7.36 -0.81
N TRP A 175 1.37 6.21 -0.18
CA TRP A 175 0.81 5.77 1.10
C TRP A 175 1.85 5.95 2.22
N ALA A 176 1.40 6.11 3.48
CA ALA A 176 2.21 5.79 4.66
C ALA A 176 2.51 4.24 4.77
N ARG A 177 3.38 3.79 5.69
CA ARG A 177 4.03 2.43 5.69
C ARG A 177 3.51 1.42 6.78
N THR A 178 3.25 0.11 6.47
CA THR A 178 2.59 -0.89 7.40
C THR A 178 2.87 -2.42 7.23
N GLY A 179 2.47 -3.25 8.23
CA GLY A 179 1.99 -4.67 8.23
C GLY A 179 2.90 -5.95 8.20
N LYS A 180 2.74 -6.91 9.16
CA LYS A 180 2.94 -8.43 9.16
C LYS A 180 3.24 -8.97 10.61
N HIS A 181 3.15 -10.25 11.05
CA HIS A 181 2.81 -11.60 10.49
C HIS A 181 2.07 -12.50 11.56
N ALA A 182 2.04 -13.86 11.53
CA ALA A 182 0.78 -14.60 11.89
C ALA A 182 0.56 -15.91 12.71
N TYR A 183 1.50 -16.67 13.30
CA TYR A 183 1.06 -17.52 14.44
C TYR A 183 0.55 -16.61 15.58
N ASN A 184 1.46 -15.89 16.21
CA ASN A 184 1.81 -14.50 15.93
C ASN A 184 0.76 -13.53 15.34
N ALA A 185 -0.37 -13.91 14.72
CA ALA A 185 -1.43 -12.98 14.32
C ALA A 185 -2.48 -12.90 15.40
N SER A 186 -2.76 -14.00 16.11
CA SER A 186 -3.51 -13.88 17.37
C SER A 186 -2.77 -12.92 18.31
N ARG A 187 -1.42 -12.98 18.33
CA ARG A 187 -0.56 -12.05 19.11
C ARG A 187 -0.36 -10.68 18.44
N TYR A 188 -0.19 -10.58 17.11
CA TYR A 188 0.05 -9.31 16.40
C TYR A 188 -1.24 -8.53 16.13
N LEU A 189 -2.37 -9.19 15.89
CA LEU A 189 -3.69 -8.54 15.83
C LEU A 189 -4.11 -8.03 17.22
N ALA A 190 -3.85 -8.79 18.29
CA ALA A 190 -4.01 -8.29 19.66
C ALA A 190 -3.05 -7.12 19.96
N TYR A 191 -1.79 -7.21 19.55
CA TYR A 191 -0.85 -6.09 19.61
C TYR A 191 -1.33 -4.89 18.80
N LEU A 192 -1.94 -5.08 17.63
CA LEU A 192 -2.55 -4.02 16.82
C LEU A 192 -3.72 -3.33 17.54
N THR A 193 -4.35 -3.95 18.54
CA THR A 193 -5.34 -3.29 19.43
C THR A 193 -4.70 -2.61 20.65
N SER A 194 -3.37 -2.64 20.80
CA SER A 194 -2.66 -1.94 21.89
C SER A 194 -2.40 -0.47 21.54
N ASP A 195 -2.34 0.38 22.57
CA ASP A 195 -1.95 1.78 22.40
C ASP A 195 -0.55 1.94 21.82
N ASP A 196 0.43 1.10 22.19
CA ASP A 196 1.77 1.13 21.62
C ASP A 196 1.76 1.02 20.09
N ALA A 197 1.08 -0.01 19.57
CA ALA A 197 0.95 -0.18 18.12
C ALA A 197 0.23 1.00 17.48
N GLN A 198 -0.92 1.42 18.03
CA GLN A 198 -1.70 2.53 17.49
C GLN A 198 -0.96 3.88 17.58
N ASN A 199 -0.08 4.07 18.56
CA ASN A 199 0.82 5.22 18.68
C ASN A 199 1.94 5.17 17.63
N ILE A 200 2.49 4.00 17.33
CA ILE A 200 3.45 3.81 16.22
C ILE A 200 2.75 4.04 14.86
N TYR A 201 1.51 3.62 14.66
CA TYR A 201 0.76 4.00 13.45
C TYR A 201 0.57 5.52 13.39
N ALA A 202 0.16 6.18 14.47
CA ALA A 202 -0.02 7.63 14.51
C ALA A 202 1.28 8.41 14.22
N SER A 203 2.43 7.98 14.77
CA SER A 203 3.72 8.67 14.57
C SER A 203 4.22 8.62 13.12
N TYR A 204 3.80 7.62 12.35
CA TYR A 204 4.07 7.51 10.90
C TYR A 204 2.93 8.05 10.01
N GLY A 205 2.01 8.84 10.56
CA GLY A 205 1.03 9.64 9.79
C GLY A 205 -0.30 8.96 9.48
N PHE A 206 -0.59 7.80 10.10
CA PHE A 206 -1.88 7.12 9.98
C PHE A 206 -2.92 7.67 10.94
N THR A 207 -4.20 7.46 10.61
CA THR A 207 -5.26 7.58 11.60
C THR A 207 -5.35 6.28 12.40
N LYS A 208 -5.42 6.37 13.73
CA LYS A 208 -5.69 5.22 14.60
C LYS A 208 -6.95 4.48 14.14
N ALA A 209 -6.96 3.16 14.25
CA ALA A 209 -8.17 2.36 14.09
C ALA A 209 -9.09 2.55 15.31
N THR A 210 -10.41 2.51 15.12
CA THR A 210 -11.37 2.50 16.24
C THR A 210 -11.48 1.11 16.86
N ASP A 211 -11.97 0.99 18.09
CA ASP A 211 -12.26 -0.31 18.73
C ASP A 211 -13.13 -1.20 17.81
N LYS A 212 -14.09 -0.58 17.11
CA LYS A 212 -14.97 -1.23 16.14
C LYS A 212 -14.25 -1.66 14.86
N ASP A 213 -13.15 -1.01 14.46
CA ASP A 213 -12.30 -1.43 13.35
C ASP A 213 -11.41 -2.64 13.73
N LEU A 214 -10.90 -2.58 14.96
CA LEU A 214 -9.98 -3.54 15.60
C LEU A 214 -10.61 -4.88 16.01
N THR A 215 -11.93 -5.04 15.88
CA THR A 215 -12.56 -6.37 15.97
C THR A 215 -12.29 -7.23 14.72
N LEU A 216 -12.05 -8.52 14.92
CA LEU A 216 -12.12 -9.51 13.85
C LEU A 216 -13.55 -9.63 13.31
N LYS A 217 -13.68 -9.80 12.00
CA LYS A 217 -14.94 -9.83 11.25
C LYS A 217 -14.87 -10.94 10.18
N ALA A 218 -15.93 -11.72 10.04
CA ALA A 218 -16.04 -12.68 8.95
C ALA A 218 -15.96 -11.97 7.58
N ILE A 219 -15.16 -12.50 6.65
CA ILE A 219 -15.06 -11.92 5.30
C ILE A 219 -16.43 -12.02 4.61
N PRO A 220 -17.07 -10.91 4.20
CA PRO A 220 -18.42 -10.96 3.65
C PRO A 220 -18.42 -11.73 2.33
N GLN A 221 -19.37 -12.66 2.18
CA GLN A 221 -19.59 -13.42 0.95
C GLN A 221 -19.62 -12.51 -0.29
N THR A 222 -19.23 -13.03 -1.45
CA THR A 222 -19.68 -12.45 -2.72
C THR A 222 -21.16 -12.77 -2.86
N THR A 223 -22.01 -11.74 -2.81
CA THR A 223 -23.34 -11.80 -3.43
C THR A 223 -23.17 -12.28 -4.87
N ARG A 224 -23.95 -13.29 -5.25
CA ARG A 224 -24.05 -13.75 -6.65
C ARG A 224 -24.73 -12.69 -7.50
#